data_AF-A0ABD2K7R8-F1
#
_entry.id   AF-A0ABD2K7R8-F1
#
_cell.length_a   1.000
_cell.length_b   1.000
_cell.length_c   1.000
_cell.angle_alpha   90.00
_cell.angle_beta   90.00
_cell.angle_gamma   90.00
#
_symmetry.space_group_name_H-M   'P 1'
#
loop_
_entity.id
_entity.type
_entity.pdbx_description
1 polymer ?
#
loop_
_entity_poly.entity_id
_entity_poly.type
_entity_poly.pdbx_seq_one_letter_code
_entity_poly.pdbx_strand_id
1 'polypeptide(L)'
;MVGLLSSNGSKRLRSLFGFGQTAPAITLALRKANEEHLVDRLNFTFSWLMCDCFQPWSIGYTNQLILEQNVDALIGPPCVTSALVAGYGATFYNIPMFLWGPTVSSDLNNDTLYPTVFNTNVNSRMLAMAVRSILGNYNWSEVSFVYTPDDQRMVCQYFYTDFIALVNDDPNVTIVYRRKMDSSAESMRSTLITVSNRSRIVISCFDNINDRRQFLLAVTDLGLAGKNTEYVFITGSMRGLGMTQPGEKL
;
A
#
# COMPACT_ATOMS: atom_id res chain seq x y z
N MET A 1 22.84 17.14 0.22
CA MET A 1 21.62 17.41 -0.56
C MET A 1 20.71 16.18 -0.55
N VAL A 2 19.40 16.36 -0.49
CA VAL A 2 18.41 15.27 -0.51
C VAL A 2 17.59 15.35 -1.80
N GLY A 3 17.49 14.24 -2.52
CA GLY A 3 16.67 14.11 -3.73
C GLY A 3 15.30 13.56 -3.40
N LEU A 4 14.26 14.08 -4.05
CA LEU A 4 12.88 13.72 -3.79
C LEU A 4 12.14 13.34 -5.06
N LEU A 5 11.46 12.20 -4.98
CA LEU A 5 10.58 11.71 -6.02
C LEU A 5 9.14 11.82 -5.54
N SER A 6 8.32 12.53 -6.32
CA SER A 6 6.92 12.80 -6.01
C SER A 6 6.04 12.69 -7.26
N SER A 7 4.75 12.99 -7.11
CA SER A 7 3.79 13.04 -8.22
C SER A 7 3.08 14.41 -8.30
N ASN A 8 2.73 14.81 -9.52
CA ASN A 8 1.93 15.99 -9.83
C ASN A 8 1.08 15.86 -11.11
N GLY A 9 1.30 14.82 -11.93
CA GLY A 9 0.79 14.69 -13.30
C GLY A 9 -0.72 14.50 -13.46
N SER A 10 -1.45 14.12 -12.41
CA SER A 10 -2.91 14.00 -12.46
C SER A 10 -3.61 14.45 -11.18
N LYS A 11 -4.91 14.78 -11.25
CA LYS A 11 -5.70 15.14 -10.05
C LYS A 11 -5.72 13.99 -9.04
N ARG A 12 -5.79 12.75 -9.51
CA ARG A 12 -5.81 11.55 -8.65
C ARG A 12 -4.45 11.36 -7.96
N LEU A 13 -3.35 11.43 -8.71
CA LEU A 13 -1.99 11.37 -8.15
C LEU A 13 -1.74 12.49 -7.14
N ARG A 14 -2.12 13.73 -7.48
CA ARG A 14 -2.04 14.86 -6.55
C ARG A 14 -2.82 14.62 -5.28
N SER A 15 -4.00 13.99 -5.33
CA SER A 15 -4.78 13.70 -4.14
C SER A 15 -4.17 12.63 -3.24
N LEU A 16 -3.44 11.68 -3.83
CA LEU A 16 -2.89 10.53 -3.13
C LEU A 16 -1.46 10.78 -2.65
N PHE A 17 -0.57 11.25 -3.53
CA PHE A 17 0.88 11.36 -3.32
C PHE A 17 1.46 12.66 -3.93
N GLY A 18 0.68 13.74 -3.89
CA GLY A 18 1.06 14.98 -4.57
C GLY A 18 2.22 15.71 -3.90
N PHE A 19 3.03 16.39 -4.71
CA PHE A 19 4.05 17.33 -4.22
C PHE A 19 3.47 18.36 -3.25
N GLY A 20 2.25 18.85 -3.51
CA GLY A 20 1.58 19.84 -2.66
C GLY A 20 1.30 19.36 -1.23
N GLN A 21 1.21 18.05 -1.00
CA GLN A 21 1.05 17.47 0.34
C GLN A 21 2.40 17.12 0.98
N THR A 22 3.36 16.64 0.19
CA THR A 22 4.66 16.16 0.69
C THR A 22 5.63 17.28 0.98
N ALA A 23 5.68 18.32 0.14
CA ALA A 23 6.63 19.42 0.32
C ALA A 23 6.44 20.17 1.66
N PRO A 24 5.21 20.54 2.08
CA PRO A 24 4.99 21.14 3.39
C PRO A 24 5.38 20.24 4.56
N ALA A 25 5.16 18.92 4.44
CA ALA A 25 5.51 17.97 5.49
C ALA A 25 7.03 17.93 5.74
N ILE A 26 7.83 18.01 4.68
CA ILE A 26 9.29 18.02 4.77
C ILE A 26 9.81 19.33 5.34
N THR A 27 9.24 20.46 4.93
CA THR A 27 9.57 21.76 5.54
C THR A 27 9.24 21.79 7.04
N LEU A 28 8.09 21.22 7.43
CA LEU A 28 7.69 21.13 8.83
C LEU A 28 8.63 20.22 9.64
N ALA A 29 9.01 19.07 9.08
CA ALA A 29 9.95 18.14 9.72
C ALA A 29 11.32 18.78 9.92
N LEU A 30 11.87 19.46 8.90
CA LEU A 30 13.14 20.16 9.03
C LEU A 30 13.07 21.31 10.04
N ARG A 31 11.98 22.08 10.05
CA ARG A 31 11.78 23.14 11.06
C ARG A 31 11.82 22.56 12.47
N LYS A 32 11.07 21.48 12.72
CA LYS A 32 11.06 20.81 14.03
C LYS A 32 12.43 20.26 14.41
N ALA A 33 13.15 19.64 13.47
CA ALA A 33 14.50 19.13 13.72
C ALA A 33 15.50 20.24 14.10
N ASN A 34 15.37 21.44 13.51
CA ASN A 34 16.16 22.60 13.89
C ASN A 34 15.77 23.15 15.28
N GLU A 35 14.47 23.24 15.57
CA GLU A 35 13.96 23.66 16.89
C GLU A 35 14.43 22.72 18.02
N GLU A 36 14.59 21.42 17.72
CA GLU A 36 15.07 20.40 18.65
C GLU A 36 16.59 20.21 18.63
N HIS A 37 17.35 21.06 17.92
CA HIS A 37 18.82 20.99 17.81
C HIS A 37 19.38 19.65 17.29
N LEU A 38 18.60 18.90 16.50
CA LEU A 38 18.98 17.57 15.99
C LEU A 38 19.93 17.66 14.79
N VAL A 39 19.98 18.80 14.10
CA VAL A 39 20.63 18.95 12.81
C VAL A 39 21.47 20.23 12.68
N ASP A 40 21.89 20.84 13.79
CA ASP A 40 22.61 22.12 13.83
C ASP A 40 23.89 22.19 12.98
N ARG A 41 24.48 21.02 12.67
CA ARG A 41 25.72 20.90 11.87
C ARG A 41 25.48 20.51 10.42
N LEU A 42 24.22 20.42 9.99
CA LEU A 42 23.83 19.97 8.66
C LEU A 42 23.10 21.08 7.91
N ASN A 43 23.48 21.30 6.66
CA ASN A 43 22.74 22.16 5.74
C ASN A 43 21.96 21.29 4.75
N PHE A 44 20.62 21.37 4.81
CA PHE A 44 19.74 20.64 3.91
C PHE A 44 19.42 21.48 2.67
N THR A 45 19.71 20.91 1.51
CA THR A 45 19.21 21.35 0.21
C THR A 45 18.37 20.24 -0.39
N PHE A 46 17.33 20.60 -1.14
CA PHE A 46 16.35 19.66 -1.67
C PHE A 46 16.24 19.80 -3.18
N SER A 47 16.21 18.67 -3.89
CA SER A 47 15.86 18.60 -5.31
C SER A 47 14.62 17.73 -5.51
N TRP A 48 13.73 18.17 -6.39
CA TRP A 48 12.41 17.58 -6.56
C TRP A 48 12.19 17.18 -8.02
N LEU A 49 11.95 15.90 -8.25
CA LEU A 49 11.57 15.37 -9.56
C LEU A 49 10.23 14.65 -9.47
N MET A 50 9.36 14.90 -10.45
CA MET A 50 8.01 14.34 -10.49
C MET A 50 8.01 13.08 -11.33
N CYS A 51 8.11 11.91 -10.70
CA CYS A 51 8.12 10.64 -11.42
C CYS A 51 6.71 10.16 -11.81
N ASP A 52 5.66 10.76 -11.24
CA ASP A 52 4.25 10.49 -11.56
C ASP A 52 3.86 9.02 -11.53
N CYS A 53 4.52 8.25 -10.65
CA CYS A 53 4.32 6.82 -10.49
C CYS A 53 4.55 6.02 -11.78
N PHE A 54 5.33 6.57 -12.71
CA PHE A 54 5.75 5.91 -13.93
C PHE A 54 7.16 5.34 -13.76
N GLN A 55 7.29 4.03 -13.94
CA GLN A 55 8.51 3.29 -13.61
C GLN A 55 9.74 3.80 -14.39
N PRO A 56 9.69 4.06 -15.72
CA PRO A 56 10.84 4.57 -16.46
C PRO A 56 11.32 5.94 -15.97
N TRP A 57 10.40 6.84 -15.62
CA TRP A 57 10.75 8.14 -15.04
C TRP A 57 11.33 7.99 -13.65
N SER A 58 10.78 7.08 -12.84
CA SER A 58 11.25 6.87 -11.47
C SER A 58 12.71 6.44 -11.42
N ILE A 59 13.11 5.44 -12.22
CA ILE A 59 14.51 5.01 -12.27
C ILE A 59 15.41 6.04 -12.98
N GLY A 60 14.92 6.68 -14.06
CA GLY A 60 15.68 7.71 -14.77
C GLY A 60 15.98 8.92 -13.87
N TYR A 61 14.98 9.43 -13.17
CA TYR A 61 15.13 10.54 -12.22
C TYR A 61 15.90 10.16 -10.97
N THR A 62 15.82 8.90 -10.51
CA THR A 62 16.72 8.39 -9.46
C THR A 62 18.18 8.52 -9.91
N ASN A 63 18.51 8.02 -11.11
CA ASN A 63 19.85 8.14 -11.66
C ASN A 63 20.27 9.60 -11.85
N GLN A 64 19.35 10.46 -12.31
CA GLN A 64 19.62 11.88 -12.49
C GLN A 64 19.96 12.57 -11.16
N LEU A 65 19.19 12.31 -10.10
CA LEU A 65 19.45 12.85 -8.76
C LEU A 65 20.82 12.40 -8.25
N ILE A 66 21.18 11.14 -8.45
CA ILE A 66 22.45 10.58 -7.97
C ILE A 66 23.63 11.11 -8.80
N LEU A 67 23.60 10.93 -10.11
CA LEU A 67 24.76 11.14 -10.99
C LEU A 67 24.99 12.59 -11.38
N GLU A 68 23.91 13.35 -11.62
CA GLU A 68 24.03 14.74 -12.08
C GLU A 68 23.97 15.71 -10.91
N GLN A 69 23.12 15.40 -9.93
CA GLN A 69 22.89 16.31 -8.81
C GLN A 69 23.72 15.94 -7.58
N ASN A 70 24.28 14.73 -7.48
CA ASN A 70 25.10 14.30 -6.33
C ASN A 70 24.33 14.40 -5.01
N VAL A 71 23.13 13.82 -4.97
CA VAL A 71 22.36 13.71 -3.71
C VAL A 71 22.99 12.69 -2.77
N ASP A 72 22.91 12.96 -1.46
CA ASP A 72 23.43 12.06 -0.41
C ASP A 72 22.36 11.06 0.08
N ALA A 73 21.09 11.37 -0.16
CA ALA A 73 19.96 10.55 0.22
C ALA A 73 18.75 10.80 -0.69
N LEU A 74 17.85 9.83 -0.75
CA LEU A 74 16.62 9.88 -1.53
C LEU A 74 15.40 9.73 -0.63
N ILE A 75 14.33 10.47 -0.94
CA ILE A 75 13.00 10.31 -0.34
C ILE A 75 11.99 10.02 -1.46
N GLY A 76 11.30 8.89 -1.36
CA GLY A 76 10.39 8.37 -2.39
C GLY A 76 11.06 7.40 -3.35
N PRO A 77 10.35 6.98 -4.42
CA PRO A 77 9.04 7.46 -4.87
C PRO A 77 7.87 6.91 -4.02
N PRO A 78 6.66 7.50 -4.12
CA PRO A 78 5.53 7.11 -3.27
C PRO A 78 4.77 5.84 -3.70
N CYS A 79 4.87 5.47 -4.97
CA CYS A 79 4.10 4.36 -5.53
C CYS A 79 4.91 3.06 -5.52
N VAL A 80 4.26 1.95 -5.16
CA VAL A 80 4.92 0.64 -4.99
C VAL A 80 5.71 0.18 -6.22
N THR A 81 5.16 0.28 -7.43
CA THR A 81 5.85 -0.15 -8.66
C THR A 81 7.06 0.72 -8.99
N SER A 82 6.95 2.01 -8.70
CA SER A 82 8.04 2.98 -8.87
C SER A 82 9.14 2.75 -7.83
N ALA A 83 8.75 2.43 -6.59
CA ALA A 83 9.67 2.16 -5.50
C ALA A 83 10.50 0.90 -5.77
N LEU A 84 9.90 -0.15 -6.30
CA LEU A 84 10.61 -1.37 -6.70
C LEU A 84 11.73 -1.07 -7.72
N VAL A 85 11.44 -0.30 -8.77
CA VAL A 85 12.45 0.00 -9.79
C VAL A 85 13.48 1.02 -9.33
N ALA A 86 13.06 2.07 -8.62
CA ALA A 86 13.97 3.11 -8.11
C ALA A 86 14.90 2.55 -7.02
N GLY A 87 14.40 1.60 -6.21
CA GLY A 87 15.17 0.90 -5.19
C GLY A 87 16.41 0.21 -5.76
N TYR A 88 16.33 -0.40 -6.95
CA TYR A 88 17.52 -0.97 -7.58
C TYR A 88 18.59 0.07 -7.91
N GLY A 89 18.19 1.26 -8.35
CA GLY A 89 19.12 2.37 -8.59
C GLY A 89 19.79 2.82 -7.29
N ALA A 90 19.01 3.02 -6.22
CA ALA A 90 19.54 3.37 -4.91
C ALA A 90 20.52 2.32 -4.36
N THR A 91 20.16 1.03 -4.45
CA THR A 91 21.03 -0.09 -4.08
C THR A 91 22.33 -0.06 -4.88
N PHE A 92 22.24 0.07 -6.22
CA PHE A 92 23.42 0.00 -7.10
C PHE A 92 24.45 1.09 -6.78
N TYR A 93 24.00 2.32 -6.53
CA TYR A 93 24.87 3.44 -6.18
C TYR A 93 25.16 3.55 -4.67
N ASN A 94 24.63 2.62 -3.86
CA ASN A 94 24.76 2.63 -2.40
C ASN A 94 24.28 3.94 -1.75
N ILE A 95 23.14 4.46 -2.22
CA ILE A 95 22.49 5.67 -1.68
C ILE A 95 21.31 5.27 -0.79
N PRO A 96 21.20 5.80 0.44
CA PRO A 96 20.04 5.53 1.30
C PRO A 96 18.77 6.13 0.69
N MET A 97 17.73 5.31 0.56
CA MET A 97 16.42 5.69 0.03
C MET A 97 15.32 5.44 1.06
N PHE A 98 14.61 6.49 1.45
CA PHE A 98 13.50 6.42 2.40
C PHE A 98 12.17 6.47 1.65
N LEU A 99 11.47 5.36 1.61
CA LEU A 99 10.19 5.25 0.94
C LEU A 99 9.07 5.84 1.81
N TRP A 100 8.09 6.44 1.14
CA TRP A 100 6.87 6.99 1.72
C TRP A 100 5.66 6.59 0.85
N GLY A 101 4.43 6.85 1.30
CA GLY A 101 3.24 6.46 0.52
C GLY A 101 2.92 4.96 0.58
N PRO A 102 2.06 4.44 -0.31
CA PRO A 102 1.68 3.03 -0.33
C PRO A 102 2.74 2.17 -1.05
N THR A 103 3.95 2.15 -0.52
CA THR A 103 5.02 1.22 -0.92
C THR A 103 4.82 -0.14 -0.27
N VAL A 104 3.68 -0.75 -0.60
CA VAL A 104 3.09 -1.86 0.17
C VAL A 104 3.68 -3.22 -0.11
N SER A 105 4.48 -3.40 -1.17
CA SER A 105 5.06 -4.71 -1.49
C SER A 105 5.99 -5.19 -0.38
N SER A 106 5.83 -6.45 0.06
CA SER A 106 6.78 -7.08 0.96
C SER A 106 8.14 -7.36 0.32
N ASP A 107 8.24 -7.32 -1.02
CA ASP A 107 9.51 -7.51 -1.74
C ASP A 107 10.55 -6.44 -1.35
N LEU A 108 10.09 -5.25 -0.98
CA LEU A 108 10.94 -4.15 -0.51
C LEU A 108 11.63 -4.44 0.83
N ASN A 109 11.27 -5.52 1.53
CA ASN A 109 11.95 -6.00 2.73
C ASN A 109 13.06 -7.02 2.41
N ASN A 110 13.37 -7.26 1.13
CA ASN A 110 14.47 -8.14 0.77
C ASN A 110 15.81 -7.40 0.90
N ASP A 111 16.48 -7.59 2.04
CA ASP A 111 17.77 -6.93 2.35
C ASP A 111 18.90 -7.31 1.37
N THR A 112 18.75 -8.38 0.60
CA THR A 112 19.70 -8.73 -0.47
C THR A 112 19.54 -7.82 -1.69
N LEU A 113 18.29 -7.49 -2.04
CA LEU A 113 17.99 -6.67 -3.23
C LEU A 113 17.93 -5.18 -2.91
N TYR A 114 17.55 -4.83 -1.69
CA TYR A 114 17.26 -3.46 -1.27
C TYR A 114 18.00 -3.05 0.03
N PRO A 115 19.31 -3.32 0.18
CA PRO A 115 20.07 -3.07 1.42
C PRO A 115 20.11 -1.60 1.86
N THR A 116 19.86 -0.65 0.95
CA THR A 116 19.84 0.79 1.25
C THR A 116 18.45 1.40 1.23
N VAL A 117 17.40 0.60 1.05
CA VAL A 117 16.02 1.09 0.95
C VAL A 117 15.30 0.85 2.28
N PHE A 118 14.81 1.93 2.86
CA PHE A 118 14.08 1.92 4.12
C PHE A 118 12.61 2.20 3.84
N ASN A 119 11.78 1.17 4.03
CA ASN A 119 10.33 1.32 3.94
C ASN A 119 9.75 1.69 5.31
N THR A 120 9.32 2.94 5.46
CA THR A 120 8.74 3.45 6.73
C THR A 120 7.27 3.07 6.91
N ASN A 121 6.67 2.41 5.92
CA ASN A 121 5.25 2.05 5.91
C ASN A 121 5.02 0.59 6.29
N VAL A 122 3.80 0.30 6.75
CA VAL A 122 3.29 -1.06 6.82
C VAL A 122 3.16 -1.66 5.42
N ASN A 123 3.52 -2.93 5.28
CA ASN A 123 3.42 -3.66 4.02
C ASN A 123 2.27 -4.68 4.04
N SER A 124 1.95 -5.23 2.87
CA SER A 124 0.87 -6.20 2.68
C SER A 124 1.04 -7.48 3.48
N ARG A 125 2.28 -7.93 3.70
CA ARG A 125 2.57 -9.12 4.52
C ARG A 125 2.21 -8.92 5.98
N MET A 126 2.45 -7.74 6.54
CA MET A 126 2.03 -7.42 7.91
C MET A 126 0.50 -7.45 8.04
N LEU A 127 -0.24 -6.94 7.04
CA LEU A 127 -1.70 -7.03 7.01
C LEU A 127 -2.17 -8.50 6.92
N ALA A 128 -1.51 -9.33 6.10
CA ALA A 128 -1.77 -10.76 6.03
C ALA A 128 -1.54 -11.49 7.35
N MET A 129 -0.44 -11.21 8.03
CA MET A 129 -0.16 -11.75 9.36
C MET A 129 -1.23 -11.35 10.38
N ALA A 130 -1.66 -10.08 10.36
CA ALA A 130 -2.71 -9.60 11.26
C ALA A 130 -4.03 -10.33 11.02
N VAL A 131 -4.47 -10.48 9.77
CA VAL A 131 -5.70 -11.21 9.43
C VAL A 131 -5.58 -12.68 9.83
N ARG A 132 -4.47 -13.35 9.51
CA ARG A 132 -4.23 -14.74 9.92
C ARG A 132 -4.22 -14.92 11.43
N SER A 133 -3.68 -13.97 12.18
CA SER A 133 -3.72 -14.00 13.65
C SER A 133 -5.16 -13.91 14.18
N ILE A 134 -6.03 -13.12 13.54
CA ILE A 134 -7.46 -13.07 13.88
C ILE A 134 -8.09 -14.44 13.60
N LEU A 135 -7.85 -15.03 12.43
CA LEU A 135 -8.38 -16.36 12.09
C LEU A 135 -7.98 -17.41 13.14
N GLY A 136 -6.69 -17.44 13.51
CA GLY A 136 -6.18 -18.37 14.52
C GLY A 136 -6.80 -18.15 15.90
N ASN A 137 -6.98 -16.89 16.32
CA ASN A 137 -7.57 -16.58 17.63
C ASN A 137 -9.02 -17.05 17.77
N TYR A 138 -9.78 -17.07 16.66
CA TYR A 138 -11.17 -17.53 16.64
C TYR A 138 -11.32 -18.96 16.10
N ASN A 139 -10.22 -19.68 15.86
CA ASN A 139 -10.20 -21.02 15.25
C ASN A 139 -10.99 -21.10 13.93
N TRP A 140 -10.92 -20.04 13.11
CA TRP A 140 -11.56 -20.03 11.79
C TRP A 140 -10.63 -20.66 10.76
N SER A 141 -10.99 -21.86 10.30
CA SER A 141 -10.19 -22.65 9.38
C SER A 141 -10.61 -22.52 7.91
N GLU A 142 -11.85 -22.15 7.60
CA GLU A 142 -12.35 -22.05 6.22
C GLU A 142 -12.71 -20.62 5.85
N VAL A 143 -12.00 -20.05 4.88
CA VAL A 143 -12.15 -18.64 4.49
C VAL A 143 -12.33 -18.46 2.99
N SER A 144 -13.07 -17.43 2.60
CA SER A 144 -13.06 -16.91 1.22
C SER A 144 -12.28 -15.62 1.13
N PHE A 145 -11.59 -15.37 0.01
CA PHE A 145 -10.91 -14.10 -0.25
C PHE A 145 -11.45 -13.42 -1.51
N VAL A 146 -11.96 -12.20 -1.39
CA VAL A 146 -12.44 -11.42 -2.54
C VAL A 146 -11.84 -10.02 -2.54
N TYR A 147 -11.55 -9.47 -3.71
CA TYR A 147 -11.05 -8.09 -3.79
C TYR A 147 -11.35 -7.42 -5.13
N THR A 148 -11.33 -6.09 -5.15
CA THR A 148 -11.24 -5.32 -6.40
C THR A 148 -9.82 -4.79 -6.61
N PRO A 149 -9.29 -4.83 -7.83
CA PRO A 149 -7.96 -4.28 -8.12
C PRO A 149 -7.99 -2.75 -8.14
N ASP A 150 -6.88 -2.13 -7.74
CA ASP A 150 -6.58 -0.71 -7.98
C ASP A 150 -5.24 -0.55 -8.70
N ASP A 151 -5.16 0.44 -9.59
CA ASP A 151 -4.01 0.69 -10.47
C ASP A 151 -2.97 1.65 -9.89
N GLN A 152 -3.26 2.29 -8.75
CA GLN A 152 -2.42 3.36 -8.19
C GLN A 152 -1.72 2.92 -6.91
N ARG A 153 -2.47 2.47 -5.91
CA ARG A 153 -1.98 1.98 -4.63
C ARG A 153 -1.67 0.48 -4.67
N MET A 154 -2.46 -0.27 -5.44
CA MET A 154 -2.36 -1.73 -5.60
C MET A 154 -2.38 -2.52 -4.27
N VAL A 155 -2.95 -1.99 -3.19
CA VAL A 155 -2.89 -2.63 -1.87
C VAL A 155 -3.53 -4.00 -1.90
N CYS A 156 -4.69 -4.10 -2.52
CA CYS A 156 -5.45 -5.34 -2.53
C CYS A 156 -4.78 -6.47 -3.31
N GLN A 157 -4.06 -6.14 -4.39
CA GLN A 157 -3.28 -7.12 -5.15
C GLN A 157 -2.13 -7.69 -4.33
N TYR A 158 -1.34 -6.83 -3.69
CA TYR A 158 -0.23 -7.28 -2.85
C TYR A 158 -0.71 -8.00 -1.60
N PHE A 159 -1.78 -7.51 -0.96
CA PHE A 159 -2.40 -8.19 0.19
C PHE A 159 -2.93 -9.57 -0.19
N TYR A 160 -3.61 -9.70 -1.34
CA TYR A 160 -4.02 -11.01 -1.84
C TYR A 160 -2.83 -11.95 -1.99
N THR A 161 -1.79 -11.54 -2.72
CA THR A 161 -0.61 -12.39 -2.96
C THR A 161 0.05 -12.84 -1.66
N ASP A 162 0.30 -11.92 -0.73
CA ASP A 162 0.96 -12.22 0.54
C ASP A 162 0.08 -13.08 1.46
N PHE A 163 -1.24 -12.85 1.44
CA PHE A 163 -2.17 -13.67 2.22
C PHE A 163 -2.24 -15.09 1.70
N ILE A 164 -2.32 -15.30 0.38
CA ILE A 164 -2.31 -16.64 -0.21
C ILE A 164 -1.00 -17.35 0.12
N ALA A 165 0.14 -16.68 -0.03
CA ALA A 165 1.44 -17.26 0.30
C ALA A 165 1.50 -17.70 1.77
N LEU A 166 1.06 -16.83 2.68
CA LEU A 166 1.09 -17.11 4.11
C LEU A 166 0.13 -18.23 4.53
N VAL A 167 -1.06 -18.31 3.93
CA VAL A 167 -2.05 -19.36 4.25
C VAL A 167 -1.68 -20.70 3.63
N ASN A 168 -1.07 -20.73 2.45
CA ASN A 168 -0.60 -21.98 1.85
C ASN A 168 0.45 -22.69 2.73
N ASP A 169 1.19 -21.93 3.53
CA ASP A 169 2.16 -22.44 4.51
C ASP A 169 1.53 -22.80 5.87
N ASP A 170 0.22 -22.55 6.06
CA ASP A 170 -0.50 -22.81 7.31
C ASP A 170 -1.49 -23.99 7.15
N PRO A 171 -1.23 -25.15 7.78
CA PRO A 171 -2.12 -26.31 7.66
C PRO A 171 -3.48 -26.11 8.33
N ASN A 172 -3.66 -25.08 9.16
CA ASN A 172 -4.91 -24.87 9.92
C ASN A 172 -5.94 -24.03 9.18
N VAL A 173 -5.56 -23.35 8.10
CA VAL A 173 -6.43 -22.44 7.36
C VAL A 173 -6.46 -22.84 5.88
N THR A 174 -7.66 -22.95 5.33
CA THR A 174 -7.92 -23.30 3.93
C THR A 174 -8.73 -22.20 3.27
N ILE A 175 -8.27 -21.76 2.10
CA ILE A 175 -9.00 -20.82 1.24
C ILE A 175 -9.92 -21.61 0.31
N VAL A 176 -11.21 -21.68 0.64
CA VAL A 176 -12.21 -22.47 -0.07
C VAL A 176 -12.76 -21.76 -1.33
N TYR A 177 -12.57 -20.44 -1.40
CA TYR A 177 -12.92 -19.66 -2.57
C TYR A 177 -12.07 -18.39 -2.65
N ARG A 178 -11.71 -18.00 -3.87
CA ARG A 178 -11.04 -16.73 -4.12
C ARG A 178 -11.47 -16.12 -5.44
N ARG A 179 -11.68 -14.81 -5.47
CA ARG A 179 -12.11 -14.09 -6.67
C ARG A 179 -11.62 -12.65 -6.71
N LYS A 180 -10.98 -12.30 -7.81
CA LYS A 180 -10.84 -10.90 -8.24
C LYS A 180 -12.16 -10.47 -8.85
N MET A 181 -12.78 -9.44 -8.28
CA MET A 181 -14.05 -8.87 -8.71
C MET A 181 -13.82 -7.61 -9.55
N ASP A 182 -14.82 -7.28 -10.36
CA ASP A 182 -14.90 -5.97 -11.03
C ASP A 182 -15.66 -4.98 -10.14
N SER A 183 -15.48 -3.69 -10.40
CA SER A 183 -16.17 -2.59 -9.69
C SER A 183 -17.68 -2.49 -10.01
N SER A 184 -18.31 -3.55 -10.53
CA SER A 184 -19.73 -3.58 -10.85
C SER A 184 -20.54 -4.30 -9.78
N ALA A 185 -21.73 -3.78 -9.49
CA ALA A 185 -22.65 -4.38 -8.51
C ALA A 185 -23.04 -5.82 -8.88
N GLU A 186 -23.16 -6.14 -10.18
CA GLU A 186 -23.45 -7.48 -10.67
C GLU A 186 -22.31 -8.47 -10.37
N SER A 187 -21.05 -8.07 -10.62
CA SER A 187 -19.86 -8.87 -10.30
C SER A 187 -19.78 -9.15 -8.79
N MET A 188 -20.04 -8.12 -7.96
CA MET A 188 -20.04 -8.27 -6.50
C MET A 188 -21.19 -9.17 -6.00
N ARG A 189 -22.42 -8.99 -6.50
CA ARG A 189 -23.58 -9.82 -6.11
C ARG A 189 -23.40 -11.28 -6.49
N SER A 190 -23.01 -11.57 -7.73
CA SER A 190 -22.78 -12.94 -8.20
C SER A 190 -21.66 -13.63 -7.41
N THR A 191 -20.59 -12.89 -7.09
CA THR A 191 -19.51 -13.38 -6.24
C THR A 191 -20.01 -13.69 -4.82
N LEU A 192 -20.80 -12.80 -4.22
CA LEU A 192 -21.35 -13.00 -2.86
C LEU A 192 -22.31 -14.19 -2.77
N ILE A 193 -23.14 -14.42 -3.79
CA ILE A 193 -24.00 -15.62 -3.88
C ILE A 193 -23.15 -16.90 -3.93
N THR A 194 -22.01 -16.85 -4.60
CA THR A 194 -21.09 -18.00 -4.65
C THR A 194 -20.40 -18.20 -3.30
N VAL A 195 -19.94 -17.12 -2.68
CA VAL A 195 -19.27 -17.13 -1.37
C VAL A 195 -20.20 -17.62 -0.26
N SER A 196 -21.48 -17.21 -0.29
CA SER A 196 -22.47 -17.57 0.73
C SER A 196 -22.70 -19.08 0.83
N ASN A 197 -22.43 -19.84 -0.24
CA ASN A 197 -22.52 -21.29 -0.28
C ASN A 197 -21.22 -22.02 0.08
N ARG A 198 -20.10 -21.30 0.27
CA ARG A 198 -18.77 -21.90 0.44
C ARG A 198 -18.12 -21.61 1.80
N SER A 199 -18.38 -20.45 2.39
CA SER A 199 -17.76 -20.06 3.66
C SER A 199 -18.60 -19.05 4.42
N ARG A 200 -18.31 -18.90 5.71
CA ARG A 200 -18.89 -17.84 6.57
C ARG A 200 -17.93 -16.70 6.85
N ILE A 201 -16.63 -16.96 6.78
CA ILE A 201 -15.59 -15.97 6.99
C ILE A 201 -15.10 -15.48 5.64
N VAL A 202 -15.35 -14.21 5.35
CA VAL A 202 -15.05 -13.58 4.06
C VAL A 202 -14.04 -12.47 4.28
N ILE A 203 -12.83 -12.70 3.78
CA ILE A 203 -11.78 -11.69 3.72
C ILE A 203 -12.00 -10.89 2.45
N SER A 204 -12.02 -9.57 2.60
CA SER A 204 -12.30 -8.64 1.51
C SER A 204 -11.25 -7.53 1.47
N CYS A 205 -10.95 -6.99 0.28
CA CYS A 205 -10.12 -5.80 0.15
C CYS A 205 -10.62 -4.88 -0.95
N PHE A 206 -10.69 -3.58 -0.63
CA PHE A 206 -11.10 -2.53 -1.54
C PHE A 206 -10.25 -1.27 -1.31
N ASP A 207 -9.51 -0.85 -2.33
CA ASP A 207 -8.76 0.41 -2.31
C ASP A 207 -9.70 1.62 -2.56
N ASN A 208 -10.70 1.44 -3.42
CA ASN A 208 -11.68 2.47 -3.76
C ASN A 208 -12.87 2.47 -2.79
N ILE A 209 -13.27 3.66 -2.32
CA ILE A 209 -14.43 3.82 -1.42
C ILE A 209 -15.76 3.43 -2.08
N ASN A 210 -15.88 3.65 -3.39
CA ASN A 210 -17.07 3.30 -4.15
C ASN A 210 -17.23 1.78 -4.23
N ASP A 211 -16.14 1.05 -4.50
CA ASP A 211 -16.15 -0.41 -4.54
C ASP A 211 -16.52 -0.98 -3.16
N ARG A 212 -15.92 -0.45 -2.09
CA ARG A 212 -16.26 -0.84 -0.72
C ARG A 212 -17.74 -0.60 -0.42
N ARG A 213 -18.26 0.58 -0.78
CA ARG A 213 -19.68 0.92 -0.58
C ARG A 213 -20.58 -0.03 -1.35
N GLN A 214 -20.30 -0.27 -2.63
CA GLN A 214 -21.09 -1.19 -3.46
C GLN A 214 -21.07 -2.62 -2.91
N PHE A 215 -19.92 -3.09 -2.45
CA PHE A 215 -19.80 -4.40 -1.82
C PHE A 215 -20.68 -4.51 -0.56
N LEU A 216 -20.62 -3.52 0.33
CA LEU A 216 -21.44 -3.52 1.55
C LEU A 216 -22.95 -3.42 1.26
N LEU A 217 -23.33 -2.68 0.21
CA LEU A 217 -24.71 -2.67 -0.28
C LEU A 217 -25.12 -4.05 -0.78
N ALA A 218 -24.29 -4.72 -1.58
CA ALA A 218 -24.57 -6.07 -2.08
C ALA A 218 -24.69 -7.10 -0.94
N VAL A 219 -23.84 -7.01 0.09
CA VAL A 219 -23.95 -7.84 1.31
C VAL A 219 -25.30 -7.62 2.01
N THR A 220 -25.76 -6.38 2.08
CA THR A 220 -27.05 -6.03 2.71
C THR A 220 -28.24 -6.49 1.87
N ASP A 221 -28.22 -6.24 0.57
CA ASP A 221 -29.27 -6.62 -0.38
C ASP A 221 -29.49 -8.14 -0.43
N LEU A 222 -28.42 -8.92 -0.24
CA LEU A 222 -28.47 -10.38 -0.19
C LEU A 222 -28.83 -10.94 1.20
N GLY A 223 -29.11 -10.09 2.19
CA GLY A 223 -29.44 -10.51 3.54
C GLY A 223 -28.28 -11.17 4.31
N LEU A 224 -27.03 -10.92 3.87
CA LEU A 224 -25.83 -11.47 4.50
C LEU A 224 -25.37 -10.63 5.71
N ALA A 225 -25.92 -9.41 5.87
CA ALA A 225 -25.74 -8.55 7.04
C ALA A 225 -27.00 -8.52 7.92
N GLY A 226 -26.84 -8.63 9.25
CA GLY A 226 -27.94 -8.52 10.21
C GLY A 226 -27.65 -9.17 11.57
N LYS A 227 -28.58 -9.04 12.53
CA LYS A 227 -28.42 -9.57 13.91
C LYS A 227 -28.38 -11.11 14.00
N ASN A 228 -28.92 -11.80 12.99
CA ASN A 228 -29.02 -13.27 12.97
C ASN A 228 -28.21 -13.88 11.83
N THR A 229 -27.19 -13.18 11.32
CA THR A 229 -26.34 -13.73 10.25
C THR A 229 -25.13 -14.43 10.84
N GLU A 230 -24.73 -15.52 10.17
CA GLU A 230 -23.56 -16.33 10.52
C GLU A 230 -22.29 -15.85 9.82
N TYR A 231 -22.34 -14.73 9.10
CA TYR A 231 -21.25 -14.24 8.25
C TYR A 231 -20.38 -13.21 8.97
N VAL A 232 -19.07 -13.35 8.81
CA VAL A 232 -18.08 -12.36 9.23
C VAL A 232 -17.34 -11.85 8.00
N PHE A 233 -17.38 -10.55 7.78
CA PHE A 233 -16.63 -9.88 6.72
C PHE A 233 -15.44 -9.14 7.32
N ILE A 234 -14.22 -9.59 7.03
CA ILE A 234 -12.97 -8.94 7.43
C ILE A 234 -12.48 -8.13 6.23
N THR A 235 -12.59 -6.80 6.30
CA THR A 235 -12.05 -5.94 5.24
C THR A 235 -10.61 -5.54 5.56
N GLY A 236 -9.65 -6.14 4.87
CA GLY A 236 -8.26 -5.74 4.91
C GLY A 236 -8.09 -4.37 4.27
N SER A 237 -7.55 -3.42 5.02
CA SER A 237 -7.24 -2.09 4.51
C SER A 237 -6.02 -1.53 5.24
N MET A 238 -5.15 -0.86 4.48
CA MET A 238 -4.09 -0.04 5.06
C MET A 238 -4.44 1.45 5.05
N ARG A 239 -5.63 1.83 4.54
CA ARG A 239 -6.07 3.23 4.52
C ARG A 239 -6.23 3.72 5.96
N GLY A 240 -5.42 4.70 6.37
CA GLY A 240 -5.39 5.18 7.75
C GLY A 240 -4.10 4.92 8.51
N LEU A 241 -3.21 4.06 7.99
CA LEU A 241 -1.98 3.66 8.67
C LEU A 241 -0.75 4.34 8.08
N GLY A 242 0.07 4.97 8.92
CA GLY A 242 1.32 5.60 8.51
C GLY A 242 1.15 6.64 7.39
N MET A 243 2.09 6.68 6.44
CA MET A 243 2.07 7.62 5.31
C MET A 243 1.18 7.15 4.14
N THR A 244 0.26 6.21 4.39
CA THR A 244 -0.67 5.69 3.36
C THR A 244 -2.05 6.38 3.39
N GLN A 245 -2.22 7.39 4.24
CA GLN A 245 -3.41 8.22 4.32
C GLN A 245 -3.52 9.15 3.10
N PRO A 246 -4.61 9.09 2.31
CA PRO A 246 -4.84 10.11 1.29
C PRO A 246 -5.10 11.47 1.97
N GLY A 247 -4.59 12.55 1.37
CA GLY A 247 -4.80 13.92 1.85
C GLY A 247 -6.21 14.45 1.57
N GLU A 248 -7.24 13.65 1.82
CA GLU A 248 -8.63 14.12 1.75
C GLU A 248 -8.90 14.99 2.98
N LYS A 249 -9.25 16.25 2.73
CA LYS A 249 -9.81 17.16 3.73
C LYS A 249 -11.12 16.54 4.24
N LEU A 250 -11.25 16.47 5.57
CA LEU A 250 -12.56 16.47 6.25
C LEU A 250 -13.37 17.70 5.81
#